data_AF-A0A848KZU4-F1
#
_entry.id   AF-A0A848KZU4-F1
#
_cell.length_a   1.000
_cell.length_b   1.000
_cell.length_c   1.000
_cell.angle_alpha   90.00
_cell.angle_beta   90.00
_cell.angle_gamma   90.00
#
_symmetry.space_group_name_H-M   'P 1'
#
loop_
_entity.id
_entity.type
_entity.pdbx_description
1 polymer ?
#
loop_
_entity_poly.entity_id
_entity_poly.type
_entity_poly.pdbx_seq_one_letter_code
_entity_poly.pdbx_strand_id
1 'polypeptide(L)'
;MKLRLNRHSAHPDPTAAPVPLVVLGSDTGVADYARHLFAVGTPFGVVSDSYSDIVPFMLGNNGRTVALVADIDDSAQLAEAIVLIEKRIGRVSQVIRYGTDLPHPEHTAA
;
A
#
# COMPACT_ATOMS: atom_id res chain seq x y z
N MET A 1 17.51 -17.44 32.19
CA MET A 1 17.57 -17.41 30.71
C MET A 1 16.81 -16.18 30.24
N LYS A 2 17.49 -15.09 29.85
CA LYS A 2 16.85 -13.82 29.45
C LYS A 2 16.72 -13.79 27.93
N LEU A 3 15.49 -13.91 27.42
CA LEU A 3 15.18 -13.75 26.00
C LEU A 3 15.29 -12.26 25.64
N ARG A 4 16.36 -11.88 24.94
CA ARG A 4 16.45 -10.55 24.33
C ARG A 4 15.55 -10.53 23.10
N LEU A 5 14.39 -9.92 23.24
CA LEU A 5 13.53 -9.60 22.10
C LEU A 5 14.23 -8.48 21.32
N ASN A 6 14.89 -8.83 20.20
CA ASN A 6 15.44 -7.87 19.27
C ASN A 6 14.27 -7.07 18.67
N ARG A 7 13.98 -5.92 19.29
CA ARG A 7 13.11 -4.90 18.73
C ARG A 7 13.86 -4.32 17.54
N HIS A 8 13.68 -4.90 16.36
CA HIS A 8 13.95 -4.21 15.11
C HIS A 8 12.93 -3.08 15.03
N SER A 9 13.25 -1.96 15.66
CA SER A 9 12.70 -0.68 15.28
C SER A 9 13.17 -0.47 13.85
N ALA A 10 12.35 -0.87 12.88
CA ALA A 10 12.54 -0.43 11.50
C ALA A 10 12.39 1.10 11.56
N HIS A 11 13.54 1.78 11.64
CA HIS A 11 13.58 3.19 11.40
C HIS A 11 13.24 3.35 9.92
N PRO A 12 12.20 4.10 9.53
CA PRO A 12 11.91 4.33 8.13
C PRO A 12 13.17 4.95 7.53
N ASP A 13 13.80 4.25 6.59
CA ASP A 13 14.95 4.78 5.88
C ASP A 13 14.47 6.02 5.11
N PRO A 14 14.97 7.23 5.41
CA PRO A 14 14.55 8.44 4.72
C PRO A 14 14.92 8.42 3.23
N THR A 15 15.72 7.44 2.79
CA THR A 15 16.05 7.18 1.38
C THR A 15 15.19 6.11 0.72
N ALA A 16 14.25 5.49 1.46
CA ALA A 16 13.31 4.53 0.89
C ALA A 16 12.50 5.20 -0.22
N ALA A 17 12.47 4.57 -1.39
CA ALA A 17 11.72 5.07 -2.53
C ALA A 17 10.25 5.27 -2.12
N PRO A 18 9.63 6.41 -2.48
CA PRO A 18 8.23 6.66 -2.18
C PRO A 18 7.34 5.56 -2.76
N VAL A 19 6.33 5.14 -1.99
CA VAL A 19 5.42 4.05 -2.37
C VAL A 19 4.00 4.57 -2.61
N PRO A 20 3.25 3.98 -3.55
CA PRO A 20 1.82 4.26 -3.68
C PRO A 20 1.02 3.59 -2.56
N LEU A 21 -0.08 4.25 -2.17
CA LEU A 21 -1.20 3.64 -1.46
C LEU A 21 -2.35 3.47 -2.45
N VAL A 22 -2.82 2.24 -2.62
CA VAL A 22 -4.02 1.93 -3.42
C VAL A 22 -5.21 1.69 -2.49
N VAL A 23 -6.31 2.40 -2.73
CA VAL A 23 -7.58 2.26 -2.00
C VAL A 23 -8.55 1.49 -2.88
N LEU A 24 -8.86 0.24 -2.51
CA LEU A 24 -9.80 -0.61 -3.22
C LEU A 24 -11.22 -0.28 -2.77
N GLY A 25 -12.00 0.29 -3.69
CA GLY A 25 -13.43 0.48 -3.59
C GLY A 25 -14.13 -0.14 -4.80
N SER A 26 -15.10 0.57 -5.37
CA SER A 26 -15.90 0.06 -6.50
C SER A 26 -15.23 0.17 -7.87
N ASP A 27 -14.07 0.85 -7.97
CA ASP A 27 -13.39 1.08 -9.24
C ASP A 27 -12.52 -0.13 -9.63
N THR A 28 -12.94 -0.84 -10.68
CA THR A 28 -12.25 -2.05 -11.15
C THR A 28 -10.88 -1.76 -11.73
N GLY A 29 -10.65 -0.57 -12.31
CA GLY A 29 -9.36 -0.19 -12.87
C GLY A 29 -8.30 -0.02 -11.78
N VAL A 30 -8.71 0.48 -10.61
CA VAL A 30 -7.84 0.59 -9.43
C VAL A 30 -7.49 -0.79 -8.87
N ALA A 31 -8.46 -1.71 -8.82
CA ALA A 31 -8.21 -3.09 -8.41
C ALA A 31 -7.25 -3.82 -9.36
N ASP A 32 -7.41 -3.64 -10.67
CA ASP A 32 -6.51 -4.23 -11.68
C ASP A 32 -5.10 -3.64 -11.60
N TYR A 33 -4.98 -2.34 -11.33
CA TYR A 33 -3.69 -1.71 -11.08
C TYR A 33 -2.99 -2.27 -9.83
N ALA A 34 -3.70 -2.46 -8.71
CA ALA A 34 -3.14 -3.09 -7.52
C ALA A 34 -2.62 -4.51 -7.81
N ARG A 35 -3.40 -5.30 -8.55
CA ARG A 35 -3.00 -6.66 -8.99
C ARG A 35 -1.75 -6.61 -9.87
N HIS A 36 -1.67 -5.64 -10.78
CA HIS A 36 -0.49 -5.44 -11.61
C HIS A 36 0.76 -5.14 -10.77
N LEU A 37 0.69 -4.17 -9.84
CA LEU A 37 1.79 -3.84 -8.93
C LEU A 37 2.26 -5.05 -8.14
N PHE A 38 1.32 -5.84 -7.62
CA PHE A 38 1.60 -7.06 -6.89
C PHE A 38 2.30 -8.11 -7.75
N ALA A 39 1.80 -8.36 -8.96
CA ALA A 39 2.35 -9.33 -9.88
C ALA A 39 3.80 -9.01 -10.31
N VAL A 40 4.12 -7.72 -10.51
CA VAL A 40 5.48 -7.28 -10.87
C VAL A 40 6.39 -7.05 -9.67
N GLY A 41 5.88 -7.21 -8.44
CA GLY A 41 6.65 -7.10 -7.19
C GLY A 41 7.07 -5.66 -6.84
N THR A 42 6.31 -4.66 -7.30
CA THR A 42 6.49 -3.26 -6.91
C THR A 42 6.05 -3.07 -5.46
N PRO A 43 6.83 -2.38 -4.59
CA PRO A 43 6.37 -2.07 -3.24
C PRO A 43 5.18 -1.11 -3.22
N PHE A 44 4.13 -1.43 -2.46
CA PHE A 44 2.93 -0.57 -2.32
C PHE A 44 2.08 -0.93 -1.09
N GLY A 45 1.31 0.04 -0.60
CA GLY A 45 0.26 -0.19 0.36
C GLY A 45 -1.08 -0.43 -0.33
N VAL A 46 -1.94 -1.28 0.23
CA VAL A 46 -3.30 -1.50 -0.25
C VAL A 46 -4.28 -1.55 0.92
N VAL A 47 -5.40 -0.83 0.79
CA VAL A 47 -6.44 -0.76 1.81
C VAL A 47 -7.82 -0.96 1.18
N SER A 48 -8.72 -1.62 1.90
CA SER A 48 -10.12 -1.80 1.50
C SER A 48 -10.98 -1.96 2.75
N ASP A 49 -12.26 -1.66 2.64
CA ASP A 49 -13.28 -2.03 3.63
C ASP A 49 -13.66 -3.52 3.54
N SER A 50 -13.33 -4.17 2.43
CA SER A 50 -13.64 -5.56 2.12
C SER A 50 -12.44 -6.49 2.37
N TYR A 51 -12.63 -7.44 3.30
CA TYR A 51 -11.61 -8.45 3.58
C TYR A 51 -11.27 -9.30 2.35
N SER A 52 -12.26 -9.66 1.54
CA SER A 52 -12.08 -10.48 0.33
C SER A 52 -11.18 -9.83 -0.71
N ASP A 53 -11.21 -8.50 -0.81
CA ASP A 53 -10.39 -7.77 -1.78
C ASP A 53 -8.92 -7.69 -1.35
N ILE A 54 -8.66 -7.84 -0.05
CA ILE A 54 -7.32 -7.73 0.55
C ILE A 54 -6.57 -9.07 0.58
N VAL A 55 -7.27 -10.19 0.79
CA VAL A 55 -6.66 -11.54 0.90
C VAL A 55 -5.64 -11.86 -0.20
N PRO A 56 -5.89 -11.57 -1.50
CA PRO A 56 -4.92 -11.86 -2.55
C PRO A 56 -3.55 -11.21 -2.34
N PHE A 57 -3.50 -10.04 -1.69
CA PHE A 57 -2.26 -9.29 -1.44
C PHE A 57 -1.53 -9.71 -0.16
N MET A 58 -2.17 -10.54 0.68
CA MET A 58 -1.53 -11.12 1.87
C MET A 58 -0.73 -12.38 1.54
N LEU A 59 -1.10 -13.10 0.48
CA LEU A 59 -0.52 -14.38 0.09
C LEU A 59 0.66 -14.18 -0.87
N GLY A 60 1.84 -14.73 -0.57
CA GLY A 60 3.03 -14.58 -1.44
C GLY A 60 3.68 -13.19 -1.38
N ASN A 61 3.29 -12.38 -0.41
CA ASN A 61 3.86 -11.07 -0.14
C ASN A 61 5.26 -11.21 0.48
N ASN A 62 6.31 -11.00 -0.32
CA ASN A 62 7.72 -11.04 0.11
C ASN A 62 8.14 -9.79 0.91
N GLY A 63 7.22 -9.21 1.70
CA GLY A 63 7.45 -7.99 2.49
C GLY A 63 7.40 -6.69 1.70
N ARG A 64 6.93 -6.72 0.44
CA ARG A 64 6.85 -5.53 -0.43
C ARG A 64 5.48 -4.86 -0.41
N THR A 65 4.45 -5.60 0.01
CA THR A 65 3.09 -5.09 0.09
C THR A 65 2.67 -4.95 1.55
N VAL A 66 1.89 -3.92 1.87
CA VAL A 66 1.20 -3.83 3.17
C VAL A 66 -0.28 -3.79 2.87
N ALA A 67 -0.99 -4.84 3.24
CA ALA A 67 -2.39 -5.02 2.93
C ALA A 67 -3.22 -4.89 4.22
N LEU A 68 -4.12 -3.92 4.26
CA LEU A 68 -4.90 -3.57 5.46
C LEU A 68 -6.39 -3.57 5.14
N VAL A 69 -7.20 -3.95 6.12
CA VAL A 69 -8.66 -3.76 6.07
C VAL A 69 -9.00 -2.60 6.98
N ALA A 70 -9.67 -1.58 6.45
CA ALA A 70 -10.10 -0.38 7.16
C ALA A 70 -11.27 0.27 6.42
N ASP A 71 -12.14 0.99 7.12
CA ASP A 71 -13.17 1.80 6.48
C ASP A 71 -12.50 2.93 5.67
N ILE A 72 -12.69 2.90 4.35
CA ILE A 72 -12.05 3.84 3.40
C ILE A 72 -12.77 5.18 3.29
N ASP A 73 -13.98 5.27 3.86
CA ASP A 73 -14.77 6.51 3.95
C ASP A 73 -14.56 7.19 5.31
N ASP A 74 -14.07 6.47 6.33
CA ASP A 74 -13.59 7.04 7.58
C ASP A 74 -12.16 7.59 7.43
N SER A 75 -12.09 8.94 7.37
CA SER A 75 -10.82 9.67 7.29
C SER A 75 -9.80 9.35 8.39
N ALA A 76 -10.24 9.00 9.61
CA ALA A 76 -9.34 8.66 10.71
C ALA A 76 -8.69 7.30 10.49
N GLN A 77 -9.49 6.30 10.08
CA GLN A 77 -8.98 4.96 9.76
C GLN A 77 -8.06 4.97 8.55
N LEU A 78 -8.36 5.76 7.52
CA LEU A 78 -7.47 5.91 6.37
C LEU A 78 -6.13 6.58 6.76
N ALA A 79 -6.16 7.58 7.63
CA ALA A 79 -4.94 8.22 8.13
C ALA A 79 -4.08 7.24 8.95
N GLU A 80 -4.70 6.41 9.79
CA GLU A 80 -3.99 5.35 10.53
C GLU A 80 -3.38 4.31 9.59
N ALA A 81 -4.09 3.91 8.53
CA ALA A 81 -3.58 2.99 7.52
C ALA A 81 -2.33 3.57 6.82
N ILE A 82 -2.34 4.84 6.44
CA ILE A 82 -1.17 5.53 5.87
C ILE A 82 0.01 5.45 6.84
N VAL A 83 -0.17 5.81 8.10
CA VAL A 83 0.90 5.79 9.11
C VAL A 83 1.49 4.38 9.28
N LEU A 84 0.66 3.33 9.26
CA LEU A 84 1.12 1.95 9.37
C LEU A 84 1.93 1.51 8.14
N ILE A 85 1.51 1.91 6.95
CA ILE A 85 2.21 1.63 5.69
C ILE A 85 3.56 2.34 5.67
N GLU A 86 3.58 3.63 6.02
CA GLU A 86 4.80 4.45 6.05
C GLU A 86 5.87 3.89 6.99
N LYS A 87 5.44 3.41 8.15
CA LYS A 87 6.34 2.76 9.13
C LYS A 87 6.95 1.46 8.61
N ARG A 88 6.31 0.79 7.64
CA ARG A 88 6.67 -0.59 7.27
C ARG A 88 7.38 -0.69 5.93
N ILE A 89 6.96 0.07 4.92
CA ILE A 89 7.49 -0.06 3.55
C ILE A 89 7.96 1.25 2.91
N GLY A 90 7.85 2.39 3.60
CA GLY A 90 8.34 3.69 3.13
C GLY A 90 7.24 4.73 2.96
N ARG A 91 7.62 5.99 2.77
CA ARG A 91 6.72 7.15 2.71
C ARG A 91 5.68 7.00 1.59
N VAL A 92 4.42 7.32 1.90
CA VAL A 92 3.35 7.33 0.89
C VAL A 92 3.46 8.62 0.08
N SER A 93 3.65 8.51 -1.23
CA SER A 93 3.73 9.69 -2.14
C SER A 93 2.42 10.00 -2.84
N GLN A 94 1.56 9.01 -3.00
CA GLN A 94 0.33 9.10 -3.77
C GLN A 94 -0.72 8.14 -3.20
N VAL A 95 -1.96 8.60 -3.18
CA VAL A 95 -3.13 7.80 -2.83
C VAL A 95 -3.95 7.64 -4.11
N ILE A 96 -4.17 6.40 -4.52
CA ILE A 96 -4.87 6.03 -5.76
C ILE A 96 -6.19 5.41 -5.35
N ARG A 97 -7.30 6.13 -5.56
CA ARG A 97 -8.64 5.71 -5.14
C ARG A 97 -9.61 5.58 -6.30
N TYR A 98 -9.41 6.38 -7.34
CA TYR A 98 -10.26 6.42 -8.52
C TYR A 98 -9.44 6.22 -9.79
N GLY A 99 -10.08 5.82 -10.88
CA GLY A 99 -9.43 5.65 -12.19
C GLY A 99 -8.71 6.91 -12.68
N THR A 100 -9.18 8.11 -12.28
CA THR A 100 -8.51 9.38 -12.59
C THR A 100 -7.16 9.56 -11.89
N ASP A 101 -6.93 8.85 -10.79
CA ASP A 101 -5.67 8.89 -10.04
C ASP A 101 -4.64 7.91 -10.63
N LEU A 102 -5.06 7.04 -11.53
CA LEU A 102 -4.15 6.08 -12.16
C LEU A 102 -3.10 6.81 -12.98
N PRO A 103 -1.86 6.30 -13.02
CA PRO A 103 -0.83 6.87 -13.88
C PRO A 103 -1.29 6.77 -15.35
N HIS A 104 -1.55 7.91 -15.96
CA HIS A 104 -1.85 7.98 -17.38
C HIS A 104 -0.53 7.89 -18.16
N PRO A 105 -0.49 7.19 -19.32
CA PRO A 105 0.72 7.04 -20.13
C PRO A 105 1.22 8.33 -20.81
N GLU A 106 0.87 9.52 -20.30
CA GLU A 106 1.08 10.82 -20.97
C GLU A 106 1.89 11.83 -20.14
N HIS A 107 3.17 11.52 -19.90
CA HIS A 107 4.26 12.52 -19.95
C HIS A 107 5.64 11.84 -19.82
N THR A 108 6.08 11.16 -20.87
CA THR A 108 7.52 11.06 -21.17
C THR A 108 7.72 11.73 -22.51
N ALA A 109 7.65 13.06 -22.49
CA ALA A 109 8.01 13.90 -23.62
C ALA A 109 9.28 14.69 -23.24
N ALA A 110 10.32 14.44 -24.04
CA ALA A 110 11.62 15.13 -24.14
C ALA A 110 12.67 14.84 -23.06
#